data_AF-A0A973AN29-F1
#
_entry.id   AF-A0A973AN29-F1
#
_cell.length_a   1.000
_cell.length_b   1.000
_cell.length_c   1.000
_cell.angle_alpha   90.00
_cell.angle_beta   90.00
_cell.angle_gamma   90.00
#
_symmetry.space_group_name_H-M   'P 1'
#
loop_
_entity.id
_entity.type
_entity.pdbx_description
1 polymer ?
#
loop_
_entity_poly.entity_id
_entity_poly.type
_entity_poly.pdbx_seq_one_letter_code
_entity_poly.pdbx_strand_id
1 'polypeptide(L)' 'VGTRLVREWDGMEHTVTVMKDGFDLQGQKFKSLSAAARAITGTQWNGYRFFGLREAQRDGR' A
#
# COMPACT_ATOMS: atom_id res chain seq x y z
N VAL A 1 -0.32 0.43 15.92
CA VAL A 1 -0.43 -0.56 14.83
C VAL A 1 -1.22 0.11 13.72
N GLY A 2 -0.69 0.13 12.50
CA GLY A 2 -1.31 0.85 11.37
C GLY A 2 -2.05 -0.07 10.40
N THR A 3 -2.70 0.53 9.41
CA THR A 3 -3.60 -0.13 8.45
C THR A 3 -2.85 -1.11 7.56
N ARG A 4 -3.36 -2.34 7.38
CA ARG A 4 -2.89 -3.27 6.33
C ARG A 4 -3.77 -3.14 5.10
N LEU A 5 -3.13 -3.01 3.94
CA LEU A 5 -3.72 -2.90 2.63
C LEU A 5 -3.30 -4.13 1.85
N VAL A 6 -4.26 -4.95 1.47
CA VAL A 6 -4.01 -6.13 0.65
C VAL A 6 -4.47 -5.82 -0.76
N ARG A 7 -3.62 -6.11 -1.74
CA ARG A 7 -3.93 -5.87 -3.14
C ARG A 7 -3.41 -7.03 -3.99
N GLU A 8 -4.31 -7.68 -4.70
CA GLU A 8 -3.92 -8.62 -5.76
C GLU A 8 -3.50 -7.83 -7.01
N TRP A 9 -2.33 -8.17 -7.55
CA TRP A 9 -1.80 -7.64 -8.80
C TRP A 9 -0.99 -8.71 -9.52
N ASP A 10 -1.21 -8.87 -10.83
CA ASP A 10 -0.53 -9.90 -11.64
C ASP A 10 -0.70 -11.34 -11.10
N GLY A 11 -1.82 -11.61 -10.42
CA GLY A 11 -2.07 -12.90 -9.75
C GLY A 11 -1.26 -13.12 -8.48
N MET A 12 -0.53 -12.11 -7.99
CA MET A 12 0.17 -12.13 -6.70
C MET A 12 -0.51 -11.21 -5.69
N GLU A 13 -0.68 -11.68 -4.46
CA GLU A 13 -1.15 -10.84 -3.36
C GLU A 13 0.00 -9.98 -2.82
N HIS A 14 -0.20 -8.67 -2.85
CA HIS A 14 0.70 -7.68 -2.28
C HIS A 14 0.09 -7.05 -1.04
N THR A 15 0.66 -7.37 0.12
CA THR A 15 0.26 -6.79 1.41
C THR A 15 1.18 -5.63 1.79
N VAL A 16 0.61 -4.43 1.91
CA VAL A 16 1.26 -3.22 2.43
C VAL A 16 0.75 -2.92 3.83
N THR A 17 1.66 -2.81 4.79
CA THR A 17 1.39 -2.33 6.14
C THR A 17 1.76 -0.85 6.23
N VAL A 18 0.78 -0.01 6.50
CA VAL A 18 1.00 1.41 6.80
C VAL A 18 1.60 1.50 8.19
N MET A 19 2.76 2.14 8.29
CA MET A 19 3.46 2.46 9.54
C MET A 19 3.45 3.98 9.75
N LYS A 20 3.76 4.45 10.96
CA LYS A 20 3.87 5.90 11.24
C LYS A 20 4.98 6.57 10.42
N ASP A 21 6.07 5.86 10.17
CA ASP A 21 7.26 6.35 9.45
C ASP A 21 7.31 5.94 7.97
N GLY A 22 6.29 5.25 7.44
CA GLY A 22 6.30 4.81 6.05
C GLY A 22 5.37 3.64 5.77
N PHE A 23 5.71 2.84 4.76
CA PHE A 23 4.89 1.74 4.26
C PHE A 23 5.75 0.48 4.12
N ASP A 24 5.32 -0.65 4.66
CA ASP A 24 6.02 -1.93 4.54
C ASP A 24 5.26 -2.84 3.57
N LEU A 25 5.82 -3.13 2.41
CA LEU A 25 5.26 -4.06 1.44
C LEU A 25 5.98 -5.40 1.58
N GLN A 26 5.31 -6.41 2.16
CA GLN A 26 5.87 -7.75 2.39
C GLN A 26 7.31 -7.75 2.95
N GLY A 27 7.61 -6.89 3.92
CA GLY A 27 8.95 -6.75 4.53
C GLY A 27 9.87 -5.73 3.84
N GLN A 28 9.41 -5.07 2.78
CA GLN A 28 10.17 -4.06 2.07
C GLN A 28 9.65 -2.66 2.42
N LYS A 29 10.50 -1.83 3.03
CA LYS A 29 10.11 -0.50 3.52
C LYS A 29 10.18 0.57 2.42
N PHE A 30 9.07 1.27 2.24
CA PHE A 30 8.87 2.36 1.31
C PHE A 30 8.56 3.66 2.05
N LYS A 31 9.09 4.76 1.51
CA LYS A 31 8.87 6.12 2.04
C LYS A 31 7.52 6.71 1.61
N SER A 32 6.83 6.09 0.64
CA SER A 32 5.55 6.58 0.10
C SER A 32 4.76 5.46 -0.58
N LEU A 33 3.42 5.56 -0.56
CA LEU A 33 2.53 4.62 -1.27
C LEU A 33 2.79 4.55 -2.77
N SER A 34 3.12 5.67 -3.40
CA SER A 34 3.45 5.70 -4.83
C SER A 34 4.71 4.87 -5.14
N ALA A 35 5.67 4.81 -4.21
CA ALA A 35 6.86 3.98 -4.35
C ALA A 35 6.52 2.50 -4.20
N ALA A 36 5.65 2.15 -3.24
CA ALA A 36 5.14 0.78 -3.10
C ALA A 36 4.30 0.36 -4.32
N ALA A 37 3.42 1.23 -4.82
CA ALA A 37 2.61 0.96 -6.00
C ALA A 37 3.48 0.80 -7.26
N ARG A 38 4.54 1.60 -7.41
CA ARG A 38 5.51 1.44 -8.50
C ARG A 38 6.30 0.14 -8.38
N ALA A 39 6.63 -0.31 -7.17
CA ALA A 39 7.30 -1.58 -6.96
C ALA A 39 6.41 -2.78 -7.36
N ILE A 40 5.09 -2.65 -7.19
CA ILE A 40 4.11 -3.69 -7.60
C ILE A 40 3.83 -3.64 -9.10
N THR A 41 3.51 -2.45 -9.62
CA THR A 41 3.00 -2.26 -11.00
C THR A 41 4.09 -2.00 -12.04
N GLY A 42 5.33 -1.75 -11.63
CA GLY A 42 6.43 -1.29 -12.48
C GLY A 42 6.28 0.14 -13.04
N THR A 43 5.11 0.76 -12.86
CA THR A 43 4.76 2.06 -13.43
C THR A 43 4.37 3.07 -12.35
N GLN A 44 4.48 4.36 -12.65
CA GLN A 44 4.13 5.40 -11.68
C GLN A 44 2.61 5.51 -11.54
N TRP A 45 2.07 4.91 -10.49
CA TRP A 45 0.67 5.01 -10.10
C TRP A 45 0.48 5.93 -8.90
N ASN A 46 -0.69 6.57 -8.82
CA ASN A 46 -1.13 7.21 -7.58
C ASN A 46 -1.38 6.11 -6.54
N GLY A 47 -0.46 5.98 -5.57
CA GLY A 47 -0.51 4.92 -4.57
C GLY A 47 -1.82 4.89 -3.79
N TYR A 48 -2.41 6.05 -3.46
CA TYR A 48 -3.70 6.09 -2.76
C TYR A 48 -4.83 5.48 -3.60
N ARG A 49 -4.86 5.74 -4.90
CA ARG A 49 -5.85 5.10 -5.79
C ARG A 49 -5.57 3.61 -5.97
N PHE A 50 -4.31 3.25 -6.14
CA PHE A 50 -3.91 1.86 -6.36
C PHE A 50 -4.31 0.95 -5.19
N PHE A 51 -4.09 1.42 -3.96
CA PHE A 51 -4.46 0.70 -2.74
C PHE A 51 -5.88 1.02 -2.24
N GLY A 52 -6.71 1.73 -3.01
CA GLY A 52 -8.10 2.00 -2.64
C GLY A 52 -8.29 2.88 -1.40
N LEU A 53 -7.28 3.67 -1.02
CA LEU A 53 -7.25 4.50 0.20
C LEU A 53 -8.18 5.72 0.17
N ARG A 54 -9.09 5.84 -0.79
CA ARG A 54 -9.96 7.02 -0.90
C ARG A 54 -11.09 7.06 0.13
N GLU A 55 -11.39 5.94 0.80
CA GLU A 55 -12.50 5.85 1.78
C GLU A 55 -12.16 5.08 3.07
N ALA A 56 -10.94 4.56 3.22
CA ALA A 56 -10.51 3.87 4.44
C ALA A 56 -10.17 4.81 5.62
N GLN A 57 -10.70 6.04 5.63
CA GLN A 57 -10.71 6.92 6.82
C GLN A 57 -11.85 6.56 7.80
N ARG A 58 -12.54 5.44 7.60
CA ARG A 58 -13.54 4.92 8.55
C ARG A 58 -13.39 3.43 8.76
N ASP A 59 -12.34 3.04 9.46
CA ASP A 59 -12.37 1.91 10.39
C ASP A 59 -11.11 2.03 11.26
N GLY A 60 -11.13 2.19 12.57
CA GLY A 60 -12.21 1.90 13.50
C GLY A 60 -11.70 1.11 14.70
N ARG A 61 -10.72 1.63 15.45
CA ARG A 61 -10.66 1.50 16.92
C ARG A 61 -9.60 2.38 17.56
#